data_AF-A0A7W7N113-F1
#
_entry.id   AF-A0A7W7N113-F1
#
_cell.length_a   1.000
_cell.length_b   1.000
_cell.length_c   1.000
_cell.angle_alpha   90.00
_cell.angle_beta   90.00
_cell.angle_gamma   90.00
#
_symmetry.space_group_name_H-M   'P 1'
#
loop_
_entity.id
_entity.type
_entity.pdbx_description
1 polymer ?
#
loop_
_entity_poly.entity_id
_entity_poly.type
_entity_poly.pdbx_seq_one_letter_code
_entity_poly.pdbx_strand_id
1 'polypeptide(L)'
;MDDIPRAVTFWTSALDLVVWEKSATPRWRTLEHADGSGPALGLMLSETPAERHPRIHLDLLVDTTEEQEAEIERLVGLGASRIDWDLYPPDSDFVVLADPDGNAFCVVDMSR
;
A
#
# COMPACT_ATOMS: atom_id res chain seq x y z
N MET A 1 -8.72 6.86 1.33
CA MET A 1 -9.41 6.04 0.32
C MET A 1 -10.68 6.76 -0.09
N ASP A 2 -11.00 6.82 -1.38
CA ASP A 2 -12.27 7.35 -1.89
C ASP A 2 -13.31 6.24 -2.14
N ASP A 3 -12.85 4.98 -2.21
CA ASP A 3 -13.66 3.77 -2.39
C ASP A 3 -13.18 2.68 -1.40
N ILE A 4 -13.89 2.53 -0.28
CA ILE A 4 -13.51 1.59 0.77
C ILE A 4 -13.50 0.12 0.30
N PRO A 5 -14.53 -0.40 -0.39
CA PRO A 5 -14.48 -1.76 -0.95
C PRO A 5 -13.28 -2.04 -1.86
N ARG A 6 -12.95 -1.10 -2.76
CA ARG A 6 -11.79 -1.24 -3.65
C ARG A 6 -10.48 -1.24 -2.86
N ALA A 7 -10.33 -0.31 -1.92
CA ALA A 7 -9.18 -0.23 -1.04
C ALA A 7 -8.98 -1.50 -0.18
N VAL A 8 -10.06 -2.03 0.41
CA VAL A 8 -10.02 -3.28 1.17
C VAL A 8 -9.53 -4.41 0.30
N THR A 9 -10.11 -4.59 -0.89
CA THR A 9 -9.74 -5.67 -1.83
C THR A 9 -8.26 -5.64 -2.18
N PHE A 10 -7.73 -4.45 -2.48
CA PHE A 10 -6.32 -4.27 -2.78
C PHE A 10 -5.44 -4.58 -1.57
N TRP A 11 -5.66 -3.90 -0.44
CA TRP A 11 -4.76 -3.98 0.71
C TRP A 11 -4.80 -5.33 1.44
N THR A 12 -5.93 -6.04 1.45
CA THR A 12 -5.97 -7.43 1.97
C THR A 12 -5.17 -8.37 1.09
N SER A 13 -5.24 -8.22 -0.24
CA SER A 13 -4.50 -9.05 -1.19
C SER A 13 -3.01 -8.69 -1.24
N ALA A 14 -2.68 -7.41 -1.03
CA ALA A 14 -1.31 -6.91 -1.03
C ALA A 14 -0.55 -7.39 0.21
N LEU A 15 -1.16 -7.32 1.40
CA LEU A 15 -0.47 -7.53 2.68
C LEU A 15 -0.83 -8.84 3.39
N ASP A 16 -1.60 -9.72 2.75
CA ASP A 16 -2.16 -10.94 3.34
C ASP A 16 -2.89 -10.67 4.67
N LEU A 17 -3.75 -9.64 4.64
CA LEU A 17 -4.56 -9.22 5.79
C LEU A 17 -6.02 -9.62 5.60
N VAL A 18 -6.76 -9.64 6.70
CA VAL A 18 -8.21 -9.86 6.72
C VAL A 18 -8.92 -8.67 7.34
N VAL A 19 -10.21 -8.50 7.04
CA VAL A 19 -11.02 -7.41 7.60
C VAL A 19 -11.38 -7.72 9.05
N TRP A 20 -11.10 -6.79 9.96
CA TRP A 20 -11.59 -6.85 11.32
C TRP A 20 -13.03 -6.30 11.40
N GLU A 21 -14.00 -7.19 11.23
CA GLU A 21 -15.43 -6.82 11.13
C GLU A 21 -15.97 -6.12 12.39
N LYS A 22 -15.39 -6.39 13.57
CA LYS A 22 -15.84 -5.80 14.83
C LYS A 22 -15.67 -4.28 14.90
N SER A 23 -14.75 -3.70 14.12
CA SER A 23 -14.49 -2.26 14.08
C SER A 23 -14.99 -1.56 12.80
N ALA A 24 -15.74 -2.26 11.95
CA ALA A 24 -16.15 -1.72 10.65
C ALA A 24 -17.25 -0.64 10.78
N THR A 25 -17.05 0.51 10.13
CA THR A 25 -18.07 1.59 10.01
C THR A 25 -18.16 2.06 8.56
N PRO A 26 -19.21 2.77 8.10
CA PRO A 26 -19.29 3.23 6.72
C PRO A 26 -18.08 4.05 6.22
N ARG A 27 -17.29 4.65 7.13
CA ARG A 27 -16.12 5.48 6.80
C ARG A 27 -14.77 4.90 7.24
N TRP A 28 -14.76 3.75 7.90
CA TRP A 28 -13.55 3.17 8.47
C TRP A 28 -13.52 1.65 8.34
N ARG A 29 -12.37 1.10 7.95
CA ARG A 29 -12.05 -0.33 8.00
C ARG A 29 -10.72 -0.52 8.70
N THR A 30 -10.63 -1.56 9.50
CA THR A 30 -9.36 -2.01 10.06
C THR A 30 -9.05 -3.37 9.43
N LEU A 31 -7.81 -3.55 8.99
CA LEU A 31 -7.27 -4.81 8.52
C LEU A 31 -6.36 -5.40 9.60
N GLU A 32 -6.44 -6.70 9.81
CA GLU A 32 -5.68 -7.44 10.82
C GLU A 32 -5.00 -8.66 10.22
N HIS A 33 -3.99 -9.18 10.91
CA HIS A 33 -3.34 -10.42 10.52
C HIS A 33 -4.31 -11.60 10.71
N ALA A 34 -4.34 -12.52 9.73
CA ALA A 34 -5.23 -13.67 9.73
C ALA A 34 -5.00 -14.63 10.91
N ASP A 35 -3.79 -14.64 11.48
CA ASP A 35 -3.41 -15.43 12.64
C ASP A 35 -3.90 -14.84 13.98
N GLY A 36 -4.53 -13.66 13.95
CA GLY A 36 -5.01 -12.96 15.14
C GLY A 36 -3.94 -12.19 15.91
N SER A 37 -2.75 -11.99 15.33
CA SER A 37 -1.67 -11.16 15.91
C SER A 37 -2.07 -9.69 16.11
N GLY A 38 -3.17 -9.25 15.46
CA GLY A 38 -3.86 -8.01 15.73
C GLY A 38 -3.95 -7.07 14.54
N PRO A 39 -4.48 -5.85 14.75
CA PRO A 39 -4.62 -4.83 13.72
C PRO A 39 -3.29 -4.40 13.10
N ALA A 40 -3.26 -4.24 11.78
CA ALA A 40 -2.08 -3.84 11.03
C ALA A 40 -2.28 -2.52 10.24
N LEU A 41 -3.45 -2.33 9.62
CA LEU A 41 -3.71 -1.17 8.76
C LEU A 41 -5.14 -0.62 8.94
N GLY A 42 -5.26 0.70 9.04
CA GLY A 42 -6.54 1.42 9.07
C GLY A 42 -6.82 2.12 7.75
N LEU A 43 -7.99 1.92 7.17
CA LEU A 43 -8.46 2.57 5.94
C LEU A 43 -9.61 3.51 6.25
N MET A 44 -9.44 4.79 5.93
CA MET A 44 -10.46 5.83 6.14
C MET A 44 -11.00 6.37 4.80
N LEU A 45 -12.32 6.57 4.75
CA LEU A 45 -12.98 7.28 3.65
C LEU A 45 -12.65 8.77 3.73
N SER A 46 -12.07 9.30 2.67
CA SER A 46 -11.67 10.71 2.53
C SER A 46 -12.19 11.27 1.20
N GLU A 47 -12.66 12.51 1.23
CA GLU A 47 -13.01 13.27 0.02
C GLU A 47 -11.82 14.12 -0.48
N THR A 48 -10.76 14.23 0.33
CA THR A 48 -9.52 14.89 -0.07
C THR A 48 -8.77 14.01 -1.06
N PRO A 49 -8.36 14.54 -2.23
CA PRO A 49 -7.53 13.81 -3.18
C PRO A 49 -6.20 13.36 -2.57
N ALA A 50 -5.64 12.27 -3.10
CA ALA A 50 -4.29 11.85 -2.75
C ALA A 50 -3.27 12.95 -3.09
N GLU A 51 -2.37 13.23 -2.16
CA GLU A 51 -1.27 14.17 -2.39
C GLU A 51 -0.24 13.54 -3.33
N ARG A 52 0.25 14.30 -4.31
CA ARG A 52 1.31 13.80 -5.21
C ARG A 52 2.62 13.53 -4.46
N HIS A 53 2.91 14.29 -3.40
CA HIS A 53 4.12 14.15 -2.60
C HIS A 53 3.76 14.14 -1.10
N PRO A 54 3.18 13.04 -0.59
CA PRO A 54 2.76 12.97 0.80
C PRO A 54 3.97 13.03 1.72
N ARG A 55 3.80 13.63 2.92
CA ARG A 55 4.89 13.68 3.91
C ARG A 55 5.07 12.38 4.69
N ILE A 56 4.06 11.52 4.69
CA ILE A 56 4.08 10.20 5.35
C ILE A 56 4.18 9.16 4.25
N HIS A 57 5.10 8.23 4.43
CA HIS A 57 5.33 7.13 3.50
C HIS A 57 4.86 5.83 4.14
N LEU A 58 4.18 5.02 3.34
CA LEU A 58 3.94 3.61 3.63
C LEU A 58 4.95 2.82 2.79
N ASP A 59 5.83 2.10 3.45
CA ASP A 59 6.92 1.36 2.80
C ASP A 59 6.72 -0.14 3.02
N LEU A 60 6.72 -0.89 1.92
CA LEU A 60 6.73 -2.35 1.92
C LEU A 60 8.16 -2.79 1.70
N LEU A 61 8.72 -3.50 2.67
CA LEU A 61 10.13 -3.87 2.68
C LEU A 61 10.30 -5.29 2.11
N VAL A 62 11.29 -5.47 1.25
CA VAL A 62 11.72 -6.77 0.70
C VAL A 62 13.22 -6.93 0.88
N ASP A 63 13.71 -8.16 0.89
CA ASP A 63 15.10 -8.45 1.27
C ASP A 63 16.07 -8.29 0.10
N THR A 64 15.59 -8.32 -1.15
CA THR A 64 16.44 -8.26 -2.34
C THR A 64 15.83 -7.47 -3.50
N THR A 65 16.68 -7.06 -4.45
CA THR A 65 16.25 -6.42 -5.71
C THR A 65 15.32 -7.33 -6.53
N GLU A 66 15.58 -8.64 -6.57
CA GLU A 66 14.73 -9.58 -7.32
C GLU A 66 13.32 -9.67 -6.70
N GLU A 67 13.24 -9.68 -5.37
CA GLU A 67 11.95 -9.62 -4.66
C GLU A 67 11.25 -8.27 -4.87
N GLN A 68 11.99 -7.16 -4.96
CA GLN A 68 11.40 -5.85 -5.26
C GLN A 68 10.73 -5.85 -6.63
N GLU A 69 11.42 -6.36 -7.66
CA GLU A 69 10.87 -6.45 -9.01
C GLU A 69 9.62 -7.34 -9.05
N ALA A 70 9.70 -8.54 -8.44
CA ALA A 70 8.59 -9.48 -8.37
C ALA A 70 7.38 -8.90 -7.61
N GLU A 71 7.63 -8.21 -6.49
CA GLU A 71 6.58 -7.62 -5.67
C GLU A 71 5.90 -6.44 -6.40
N ILE A 72 6.67 -5.61 -7.10
CA ILE A 72 6.09 -4.57 -7.94
C ILE A 72 5.19 -5.16 -9.03
N GLU A 73 5.64 -6.22 -9.72
CA GLU A 73 4.82 -6.89 -10.74
C GLU A 73 3.53 -7.45 -10.15
N ARG A 74 3.61 -8.11 -8.98
CA ARG A 74 2.46 -8.66 -8.27
C ARG A 74 1.47 -7.56 -7.88
N LEU A 75 1.94 -6.48 -7.26
CA LEU A 75 1.10 -5.36 -6.82
C LEU A 75 0.44 -4.63 -7.98
N VAL A 76 1.16 -4.45 -9.10
CA VAL A 76 0.58 -3.90 -10.33
C VAL A 76 -0.50 -4.84 -10.89
N GLY A 77 -0.28 -6.16 -10.85
CA GLY A 77 -1.29 -7.16 -11.19
C GLY A 77 -2.55 -7.10 -10.31
N LEU A 78 -2.43 -6.62 -9.06
CA LEU A 78 -3.54 -6.39 -8.12
C LEU A 78 -4.24 -5.04 -8.31
N GLY A 79 -3.73 -4.17 -9.19
CA GLY A 79 -4.32 -2.87 -9.52
C GLY A 79 -3.55 -1.65 -9.04
N ALA A 80 -2.35 -1.83 -8.46
CA ALA A 80 -1.44 -0.70 -8.27
C ALA A 80 -0.94 -0.17 -9.62
N SER A 81 -0.43 1.05 -9.62
CA SER A 81 0.19 1.67 -10.80
C SER A 81 1.59 2.18 -10.47
N ARG A 82 2.52 2.06 -11.43
CA ARG A 82 3.81 2.77 -11.35
C ARG A 82 3.55 4.25 -11.60
N ILE A 83 4.10 5.12 -10.75
CA ILE A 83 4.00 6.56 -10.94
C ILE A 83 5.34 7.15 -11.36
N ASP A 84 5.28 8.17 -12.23
CA ASP A 84 6.46 8.96 -12.61
C ASP A 84 6.84 9.88 -11.44
N TRP A 85 7.61 9.29 -10.52
CA TRP A 85 8.08 9.96 -9.33
C TRP A 85 9.34 10.77 -9.64
N ASP A 86 9.22 12.09 -9.49
CA ASP A 86 10.22 13.08 -9.88
C ASP A 86 11.23 13.41 -8.77
N LEU A 87 11.08 12.82 -7.58
CA LEU A 87 11.93 13.08 -6.41
C LEU A 87 12.78 11.88 -6.00
N TYR A 88 13.11 10.98 -6.93
CA TYR A 88 14.04 9.89 -6.66
C TYR A 88 15.46 10.43 -6.37
N PRO A 89 16.09 10.03 -5.25
CA PRO A 89 17.54 10.15 -5.10
C PRO A 89 18.32 9.40 -6.19
N PRO A 90 19.56 9.80 -6.51
CA PRO A 90 20.39 9.15 -7.54
C PRO A 90 20.57 7.64 -7.38
N ASP A 91 20.63 7.14 -6.13
CA ASP A 91 20.84 5.73 -5.79
C ASP A 91 19.64 5.14 -5.02
N SER A 92 18.42 5.50 -5.43
CA SER A 92 17.19 5.04 -4.75
C SER A 92 17.14 3.52 -4.61
N ASP A 93 16.85 3.08 -3.39
CA ASP A 93 16.57 1.70 -2.96
C ASP A 93 15.07 1.36 -3.04
N PHE A 94 14.22 2.35 -3.34
CA PHE A 94 12.77 2.19 -3.42
C PHE A 94 12.19 2.52 -4.78
N VAL A 95 11.05 1.89 -5.09
CA VAL A 95 10.18 2.23 -6.22
C VAL A 95 8.83 2.69 -5.68
N VAL A 96 8.35 3.85 -6.15
CA VAL A 96 7.06 4.39 -5.76
C VAL A 96 5.95 3.88 -6.68
N LEU A 97 4.93 3.30 -6.07
CA LEU A 97 3.67 2.91 -6.70
C LEU A 97 2.53 3.75 -6.14
N ALA A 98 1.40 3.75 -6.83
CA ALA A 98 0.14 4.24 -6.29
C ALA A 98 -0.86 3.09 -6.19
N ASP A 99 -1.59 3.03 -5.08
CA ASP A 99 -2.71 2.11 -4.92
C ASP A 99 -3.88 2.51 -5.85
N PRO A 100 -4.96 1.72 -5.94
CA PRO A 100 -6.09 2.02 -6.83
C PRO A 100 -6.80 3.36 -6.58
N ASP A 101 -6.58 4.01 -5.43
CA ASP A 101 -7.15 5.32 -5.11
C ASP A 101 -6.11 6.45 -5.27
N GLY A 102 -4.92 6.13 -5.80
CA GLY A 102 -3.86 7.10 -6.06
C GLY A 102 -2.93 7.39 -4.87
N ASN A 103 -3.03 6.66 -3.76
CA ASN A 103 -2.15 6.89 -2.61
C ASN A 103 -0.77 6.31 -2.92
N ALA A 104 0.26 7.17 -2.84
CA ALA A 104 1.63 6.76 -3.05
C ALA A 104 2.15 5.89 -1.89
N PHE A 105 2.82 4.80 -2.23
CA PHE A 105 3.53 3.92 -1.30
C PHE A 105 4.78 3.35 -1.98
N CYS A 106 5.75 2.89 -1.20
CA CYS A 106 7.03 2.42 -1.73
C CYS A 106 7.17 0.91 -1.58
N VAL A 107 7.90 0.29 -2.52
CA VAL A 107 8.51 -1.03 -2.32
C VAL A 107 10.02 -0.81 -2.17
N VAL A 108 10.61 -1.19 -1.04
CA VAL A 108 11.99 -0.86 -0.66
C VAL A 108 12.85 -2.12 -0.61
N ASP A 109 13.96 -2.10 -1.32
CA ASP A 109 14.98 -3.15 -1.33
C ASP A 109 15.97 -2.95 -0.18
N MET A 110 15.91 -3.82 0.83
CA MET A 110 16.73 -3.72 2.03
C MET A 110 18.18 -4.19 1.84
N SER A 111 18.57 -4.65 0.64
CA SER A 111 19.93 -5.12 0.35
C SER A 111 20.89 -4.04 -0.16
N ARG A 112 20.39 -2.82 -0.41
CA ARG A 112 21.13 -1.72 -1.06
C ARG A 112 21.64 -0.64 -0.10
#